data_AF-A0A931X5B3-F1
#
_entry.id   AF-A0A931X5B3-F1
#
_cell.length_a   1.000
_cell.length_b   1.000
_cell.length_c   1.000
_cell.angle_alpha   90.00
_cell.angle_beta   90.00
_cell.angle_gamma   90.00
#
_symmetry.space_group_name_H-M   'P 1'
#
loop_
_entity.id
_entity.type
_entity.pdbx_description
1 polymer ?
#
loop_
_entity_poly.entity_id
_entity_poly.type
_entity_poly.pdbx_seq_one_letter_code
_entity_poly.pdbx_strand_id
1 'polypeptide(L)'
;MAEPYAASTAADHTATDVAARLRAIRRRLPGQVQRERIETAQILYGPLYSLAEVRMRVAEALPRRVGFVRGAALESIETYTGPIPDEALLKWDDAVQSGLFSRFMVATPTYYSERQVDPWIIGEVDGTDRWVVITQWDV
;
A
#
# COMPACT_ATOMS: atom_id res chain seq x y z
N MET A 1 -41.55 -4.14 -32.80
CA MET A 1 -40.80 -3.78 -31.58
C MET A 1 -39.33 -4.01 -31.87
N ALA A 2 -38.57 -2.95 -32.15
CA ALA A 2 -37.17 -3.04 -32.60
C ALA A 2 -36.25 -2.34 -31.59
N GLU A 3 -35.42 -3.18 -30.96
CA GLU A 3 -34.08 -3.03 -30.39
C GLU A 3 -33.54 -1.64 -29.96
N PRO A 4 -33.19 -1.48 -28.66
CA PRO A 4 -32.30 -0.41 -28.19
C PRO A 4 -30.81 -0.82 -28.12
N TYR A 5 -30.40 -1.97 -28.67
CA TYR A 5 -29.09 -2.58 -28.38
C TYR A 5 -27.87 -1.88 -29.05
N ALA A 6 -28.07 -1.20 -30.18
CA ALA A 6 -26.97 -0.64 -30.98
C ALA A 6 -26.40 0.69 -30.43
N ALA A 7 -27.17 1.44 -29.64
CA ALA A 7 -26.69 2.71 -29.07
C ALA A 7 -25.72 2.50 -27.90
N SER A 8 -25.86 1.38 -27.18
CA SER A 8 -25.04 1.09 -26.00
C SER A 8 -23.59 0.79 -26.37
N THR A 9 -23.33 0.07 -27.47
CA THR A 9 -21.97 -0.33 -27.86
C THR A 9 -21.14 0.83 -28.40
N ALA A 10 -21.71 1.70 -29.24
CA ALA A 10 -20.98 2.85 -29.80
C ALA A 10 -20.56 3.87 -28.73
N ALA A 11 -21.44 4.11 -27.74
CA ALA A 11 -21.15 4.98 -26.59
C ALA A 11 -20.08 4.37 -25.67
N ASP A 12 -20.11 3.06 -25.47
CA ASP A 12 -19.15 2.34 -24.63
C ASP A 12 -17.75 2.28 -25.27
N HIS A 13 -17.68 2.18 -26.60
CA HIS A 13 -16.42 2.23 -27.36
C HIS A 13 -15.80 3.64 -27.33
N THR A 14 -16.61 4.69 -27.49
CA THR A 14 -16.13 6.07 -27.38
C THR A 14 -15.73 6.44 -25.96
N ALA A 15 -16.46 5.99 -24.95
CA ALA A 15 -16.08 6.17 -23.54
C ALA A 15 -14.77 5.43 -23.21
N THR A 16 -14.59 4.21 -23.72
CA THR A 16 -13.36 3.42 -23.56
C THR A 16 -12.16 4.09 -24.25
N ASP A 17 -12.33 4.62 -25.46
CA ASP A 17 -11.29 5.35 -26.19
C ASP A 17 -10.89 6.64 -25.46
N VAL A 18 -11.86 7.40 -24.95
CA VAL A 18 -11.59 8.59 -24.13
C VAL A 18 -10.85 8.23 -22.84
N ALA A 19 -11.25 7.16 -22.14
CA ALA A 19 -10.59 6.70 -20.92
C ALA A 19 -9.15 6.20 -21.17
N ALA A 20 -8.92 5.50 -22.28
CA ALA A 20 -7.58 5.06 -22.69
C ALA A 20 -6.70 6.26 -23.07
N ARG A 21 -7.25 7.22 -23.81
CA ARG A 21 -6.57 8.47 -24.20
C ARG A 21 -6.22 9.34 -22.98
N LEU A 22 -7.13 9.47 -22.03
CA LEU A 22 -6.86 10.17 -20.76
C LEU A 22 -5.77 9.47 -19.94
N ARG A 23 -5.78 8.13 -19.86
CA ARG A 23 -4.69 7.35 -19.24
C ARG A 23 -3.35 7.60 -19.94
N ALA A 24 -3.32 7.67 -21.27
CA ALA A 24 -2.10 7.97 -22.03
C ALA A 24 -1.59 9.40 -21.79
N ILE A 25 -2.50 10.40 -21.71
CA ILE A 25 -2.15 11.77 -21.37
C ILE A 25 -1.61 11.87 -19.93
N ARG A 26 -2.27 11.23 -18.97
CA ARG A 26 -1.84 11.19 -17.57
C ARG A 26 -0.46 10.55 -17.43
N ARG A 27 -0.20 9.44 -18.11
CA ARG A 27 1.15 8.80 -18.16
C ARG A 27 2.26 9.76 -18.64
N ARG A 28 1.93 10.78 -19.44
CA ARG A 28 2.89 11.82 -19.89
C ARG A 28 3.03 12.97 -18.89
N LEU A 29 2.21 13.02 -17.85
CA LEU A 29 2.18 14.04 -16.80
C LEU A 29 2.50 13.38 -15.44
N PRO A 30 3.79 13.24 -15.08
CA PRO A 30 4.22 12.49 -13.90
C PRO A 30 3.50 12.92 -12.60
N GLY A 31 3.27 14.23 -12.42
CA GLY A 31 2.58 14.75 -11.23
C GLY A 31 1.10 14.38 -11.13
N GLN A 32 0.39 14.20 -12.24
CA GLN A 32 -1.02 13.78 -12.22
C GLN A 32 -1.15 12.30 -11.89
N VAL A 33 -0.28 11.46 -12.44
CA VAL A 33 -0.22 10.02 -12.10
C VAL A 33 0.16 9.83 -10.64
N GLN A 34 1.13 10.59 -10.14
CA GLN A 34 1.53 10.56 -8.74
C GLN A 34 0.35 10.92 -7.82
N ARG A 35 -0.39 11.99 -8.13
CA ARG A 35 -1.57 12.40 -7.37
C ARG A 35 -2.67 11.36 -7.39
N GLU A 36 -3.00 10.81 -8.57
CA GLU A 36 -4.01 9.75 -8.69
C GLU A 36 -3.64 8.51 -7.88
N ARG A 37 -2.37 8.13 -7.86
CA ARG A 37 -1.87 7.01 -7.04
C ARG A 37 -2.03 7.27 -5.55
N ILE A 38 -1.66 8.48 -5.10
CA ILE A 38 -1.84 8.90 -3.70
C ILE A 38 -3.32 8.83 -3.29
N GLU A 39 -4.20 9.43 -4.10
CA GLU A 39 -5.64 9.45 -3.82
C GLU A 39 -6.21 8.02 -3.82
N THR A 40 -5.83 7.18 -4.78
CA THR A 40 -6.28 5.79 -4.85
C THR A 40 -5.77 4.97 -3.66
N ALA A 41 -4.49 5.10 -3.31
CA ALA A 41 -3.92 4.42 -2.15
C ALA A 41 -4.60 4.86 -0.85
N GLN A 42 -4.95 6.14 -0.72
CA GLN A 42 -5.70 6.66 0.43
C GLN A 42 -7.10 6.05 0.56
N ILE A 43 -7.79 5.86 -0.57
CA ILE A 43 -9.13 5.27 -0.60
C ILE A 43 -9.08 3.78 -0.25
N LEU A 44 -8.11 3.03 -0.79
CA LEU A 44 -8.06 1.58 -0.64
C LEU A 44 -7.42 1.12 0.68
N TYR A 45 -6.36 1.80 1.13
CA TYR A 45 -5.54 1.37 2.26
C TYR A 45 -5.55 2.36 3.43
N GLY A 46 -6.21 3.51 3.26
CA GLY A 46 -6.34 4.52 4.31
C GLY A 46 -5.16 5.50 4.37
N PRO A 47 -4.85 6.07 5.54
CA PRO A 47 -3.91 7.17 5.66
C PRO A 47 -2.50 6.81 5.19
N LEU A 48 -1.88 7.72 4.43
CA LEU A 48 -0.49 7.62 4.04
C LEU A 48 0.41 8.36 5.03
N TYR A 49 1.57 7.77 5.27
CA TYR A 49 2.55 8.20 6.26
C TYR A 49 3.92 8.41 5.61
N SER A 50 4.77 9.20 6.22
CA SER A 50 6.22 9.10 6.03
C SER A 50 6.76 7.85 6.71
N LEU A 51 7.95 7.39 6.30
CA LEU A 51 8.58 6.23 6.93
C LEU A 51 8.86 6.44 8.43
N ALA A 52 9.13 7.69 8.85
CA ALA A 52 9.32 8.04 10.26
C ALA A 52 8.02 7.89 11.07
N GLU A 53 6.89 8.34 10.52
CA GLU A 53 5.58 8.16 11.14
C GLU A 53 5.19 6.68 11.24
N VAL A 54 5.48 5.88 10.20
CA VAL A 54 5.29 4.42 10.26
C VAL A 54 6.09 3.81 11.40
N ARG A 55 7.39 4.14 11.50
CA ARG A 55 8.24 3.66 12.61
C ARG A 55 7.69 4.01 13.98
N MET A 56 7.19 5.22 14.15
CA MET A 56 6.55 5.65 15.39
C MET A 56 5.29 4.83 15.69
N ARG A 57 4.40 4.65 14.72
CA ARG A 57 3.15 3.88 14.91
C ARG A 57 3.41 2.43 15.26
N VAL A 58 4.35 1.79 14.55
CA VAL A 58 4.77 0.41 14.83
C VAL A 58 5.39 0.31 16.23
N ALA A 59 6.21 1.27 16.64
CA ALA A 59 6.74 1.34 18.00
C ALA A 59 5.65 1.58 19.05
N GLU A 60 4.59 2.32 18.72
CA GLU A 60 3.46 2.62 19.60
C GLU A 60 2.54 1.42 19.83
N ALA A 61 2.56 0.42 18.96
CA ALA A 61 1.87 -0.86 19.18
C ALA A 61 2.36 -1.56 20.45
N LEU A 62 3.62 -1.34 20.85
CA LEU A 62 4.16 -1.89 22.09
C LEU A 62 3.74 -1.06 23.33
N PRO A 63 3.37 -1.73 24.43
CA PRO A 63 3.12 -1.08 25.71
C PRO A 63 4.29 -0.19 26.16
N ARG A 64 4.04 0.82 26.99
CA ARG A 64 5.14 1.57 27.60
C ARG A 64 5.71 0.78 28.77
N ARG A 65 7.03 0.54 28.78
CA ARG A 65 7.77 -0.07 29.89
C ARG A 65 8.87 0.86 30.35
N VAL A 66 8.94 1.13 31.67
CA VAL A 66 9.96 2.00 32.26
C VAL A 66 11.34 1.41 32.00
N GLY A 67 12.26 2.23 31.50
CA GLY A 67 13.60 1.78 31.16
C GLY A 67 13.68 0.94 29.89
N PHE A 68 12.69 1.01 28.98
CA PHE A 68 12.74 0.41 27.65
C PHE A 68 12.50 1.43 26.53
N VAL A 69 13.35 1.42 25.49
CA VAL A 69 13.17 2.25 24.29
C VAL A 69 12.46 1.44 23.22
N ARG A 70 11.29 1.94 22.79
CA ARG A 70 10.50 1.37 21.70
C ARG A 70 11.06 1.83 20.36
N GLY A 71 11.00 0.96 19.37
CA GLY A 71 11.40 1.24 18.00
C GLY A 71 10.70 0.31 17.02
N ALA A 72 11.15 0.36 15.78
CA ALA A 72 10.69 -0.54 14.73
C ALA A 72 11.87 -0.96 13.86
N ALA A 73 12.05 -2.26 13.70
CA ALA A 73 12.91 -2.82 12.67
C ALA A 73 12.15 -2.84 11.35
N LEU A 74 12.82 -2.47 10.25
CA LEU A 74 12.25 -2.50 8.91
C LEU A 74 13.12 -3.39 8.04
N GLU A 75 12.52 -4.37 7.40
CA GLU A 75 13.19 -5.28 6.47
C GLU A 75 12.42 -5.38 5.17
N SER A 76 13.11 -5.61 4.06
CA SER A 76 12.45 -5.89 2.78
C SER A 76 11.66 -7.19 2.91
N ILE A 77 10.45 -7.24 2.35
CA ILE A 77 9.61 -8.44 2.45
C ILE A 77 10.29 -9.66 1.81
N GLU A 78 11.10 -9.45 0.77
CA GLU A 78 11.87 -10.48 0.06
C GLU A 78 13.00 -11.09 0.91
N THR A 79 13.46 -10.36 1.93
CA THR A 79 14.54 -10.79 2.83
C THR A 79 14.03 -11.20 4.22
N TYR A 80 12.74 -10.97 4.49
CA TYR A 80 12.15 -11.28 5.78
C TYR A 80 12.05 -12.81 5.95
N THR A 81 12.56 -13.32 7.07
CA THR A 81 12.67 -14.76 7.34
C THR A 81 11.62 -15.29 8.30
N GLY A 82 10.87 -14.40 8.98
CA GLY A 82 9.81 -14.81 9.90
C GLY A 82 8.60 -15.35 9.15
N PRO A 83 7.77 -16.19 9.81
CA PRO A 83 6.53 -16.66 9.20
C PRO A 83 5.57 -15.49 8.96
N ILE A 84 5.00 -15.43 7.77
CA ILE A 84 3.91 -14.51 7.42
C ILE A 84 2.64 -15.37 7.27
N PRO A 85 1.57 -15.10 8.04
CA PRO A 85 0.32 -15.82 7.92
C PRO A 85 -0.32 -15.68 6.53
N ASP A 86 -1.05 -16.72 6.11
CA ASP A 86 -1.68 -16.77 4.78
C ASP A 86 -2.57 -15.55 4.50
N GLU A 87 -3.34 -15.07 5.49
CA GLU A 87 -4.19 -13.87 5.32
C GLU A 87 -3.36 -12.62 5.02
N ALA A 88 -2.20 -12.48 5.65
CA ALA A 88 -1.32 -11.34 5.42
C ALA A 88 -0.64 -11.42 4.05
N LEU A 89 -0.31 -12.63 3.58
CA LEU A 89 0.20 -12.87 2.23
C LEU A 89 -0.84 -12.53 1.17
N LEU A 90 -2.11 -12.89 1.37
CA LEU A 90 -3.18 -12.54 0.43
C LEU A 90 -3.37 -11.02 0.30
N LYS A 91 -3.39 -10.30 1.42
CA LYS A 91 -3.47 -8.82 1.39
C LYS A 91 -2.26 -8.17 0.73
N TRP A 92 -1.08 -8.76 0.91
CA TRP A 92 0.12 -8.32 0.19
C TRP A 92 0.01 -8.58 -1.31
N ASP A 93 -0.47 -9.76 -1.73
CA ASP A 93 -0.65 -10.07 -3.15
C ASP A 93 -1.68 -9.12 -3.81
N ASP A 94 -2.81 -8.86 -3.16
CA ASP A 94 -3.79 -7.85 -3.61
C ASP A 94 -3.13 -6.47 -3.79
N ALA A 95 -2.25 -6.08 -2.86
CA ALA A 95 -1.48 -4.84 -2.96
C ALA A 95 -0.48 -4.84 -4.11
N VAL A 96 0.22 -5.95 -4.37
CA VAL A 96 1.09 -6.10 -5.54
C VAL A 96 0.29 -5.98 -6.83
N GLN A 97 -0.84 -6.68 -6.93
CA GLN A 97 -1.71 -6.67 -8.12
C GLN A 97 -2.33 -5.31 -8.41
N SER A 98 -2.50 -4.46 -7.39
CA SER A 98 -2.97 -3.07 -7.58
C SER A 98 -2.03 -2.21 -8.45
N GLY A 99 -0.73 -2.54 -8.49
CA GLY A 99 0.29 -1.76 -9.20
C GLY A 99 0.53 -0.37 -8.62
N LEU A 100 0.06 -0.09 -7.39
CA LEU A 100 0.21 1.19 -6.72
C LEU A 100 1.55 1.36 -6.00
N PHE A 101 2.24 0.26 -5.69
CA PHE A 101 3.40 0.26 -4.81
C PHE A 101 4.70 -0.10 -5.53
N SER A 102 5.79 0.54 -5.15
CA SER A 102 7.14 0.28 -5.68
C SER A 102 7.95 -0.67 -4.79
N ARG A 103 7.68 -0.69 -3.48
CA ARG A 103 8.40 -1.48 -2.48
C ARG A 103 7.49 -1.93 -1.36
N PHE A 104 7.85 -3.06 -0.77
CA PHE A 104 7.19 -3.59 0.42
C PHE A 104 8.21 -3.89 1.51
N MET A 105 7.85 -3.58 2.75
CA MET A 105 8.68 -3.88 3.91
C MET A 105 7.85 -4.55 4.99
N VAL A 106 8.50 -5.39 5.79
CA VAL A 106 7.98 -5.86 7.05
C VAL A 106 8.52 -4.95 8.16
N ALA A 107 7.61 -4.34 8.90
CA ALA A 107 7.92 -3.54 10.07
C ALA A 107 7.61 -4.35 11.34
N THR A 108 8.63 -4.61 12.14
CA THR A 108 8.46 -5.34 13.40
C THR A 108 8.72 -4.40 14.57
N PRO A 109 7.81 -4.29 15.55
CA PRO A 109 8.05 -3.51 16.75
C PRO A 109 9.27 -4.07 17.52
N THR A 110 10.04 -3.19 18.15
CA THR A 110 11.23 -3.60 18.92
C THR A 110 11.32 -2.92 20.28
N TYR A 111 11.88 -3.61 21.27
CA TYR A 111 12.51 -3.00 22.45
C TYR A 111 14.02 -3.12 22.36
N TYR A 112 14.78 -2.02 22.44
CA TYR A 112 16.25 -2.05 22.38
C TYR A 112 16.83 -2.95 21.26
N SER A 113 16.21 -2.92 20.08
CA SER A 113 16.53 -3.74 18.91
C SER A 113 16.06 -5.21 18.93
N GLU A 114 15.51 -5.70 20.05
CA GLU A 114 14.87 -7.02 20.11
C GLU A 114 13.47 -6.95 19.51
N ARG A 115 13.27 -7.73 18.44
CA ARG A 115 11.98 -7.85 17.74
C ARG A 115 10.94 -8.45 18.66
N GLN A 116 9.77 -7.83 18.66
CA GLN A 116 8.62 -8.25 19.42
C GLN A 116 7.57 -8.84 18.48
N VAL A 117 6.46 -9.30 19.06
CA VAL A 117 5.29 -9.78 18.32
C VAL A 117 4.63 -8.66 17.50
N ASP A 118 3.72 -9.08 16.65
CA ASP A 118 2.84 -8.28 15.81
C ASP A 118 3.51 -7.50 14.67
N PRO A 119 4.10 -8.17 13.65
CA PRO A 119 4.68 -7.52 12.49
C PRO A 119 3.63 -6.96 11.52
N TRP A 120 4.08 -6.00 10.71
CA TRP A 120 3.23 -5.21 9.81
C TRP A 120 3.83 -5.29 8.40
N ILE A 121 3.02 -5.46 7.37
CA ILE A 121 3.44 -5.20 5.99
C ILE A 121 3.08 -3.78 5.64
N ILE A 122 4.05 -3.04 5.13
CA ILE A 122 3.90 -1.68 4.66
C ILE A 122 4.31 -1.58 3.19
N GLY A 123 3.65 -0.72 2.44
CA GLY A 123 3.91 -0.49 1.01
C GLY A 123 4.27 0.97 0.73
N GLU A 124 5.30 1.21 -0.06
CA GLU A 124 5.67 2.53 -0.58
C GLU A 124 4.91 2.80 -1.88
N VAL A 125 4.12 3.89 -1.92
CA VAL A 125 3.37 4.27 -3.11
C VAL A 125 4.34 4.70 -4.21
N ASP A 126 4.23 4.09 -5.39
CA ASP A 126 5.19 4.22 -6.47
C ASP A 126 5.38 5.67 -6.94
N GLY A 127 6.64 6.08 -7.01
CA GLY A 127 7.05 7.44 -7.36
C GLY A 127 6.82 8.46 -6.25
N THR A 128 6.65 8.03 -4.99
CA THR A 128 6.50 8.89 -3.81
C THR A 128 7.36 8.39 -2.66
N ASP A 129 7.50 9.20 -1.61
CA ASP A 129 8.08 8.79 -0.32
C ASP A 129 6.99 8.52 0.73
N ARG A 130 5.80 8.10 0.28
CA ARG A 130 4.62 7.85 1.13
C ARG A 130 4.36 6.37 1.28
N TRP A 131 4.13 5.97 2.53
CA TRP A 131 3.98 4.60 2.96
C TRP A 131 2.58 4.38 3.53
N VAL A 132 2.05 3.19 3.33
CA VAL A 132 0.79 2.77 3.93
C VAL A 132 0.96 1.45 4.66
N VAL A 133 0.12 1.22 5.66
CA VAL A 133 0.01 -0.08 6.32
C VAL A 133 -0.95 -0.94 5.50
N ILE A 134 -0.46 -2.05 4.98
CA ILE A 134 -1.28 -3.01 4.23
C ILE A 134 -2.00 -3.94 5.20
N THR A 135 -1.26 -4.50 6.17
CA THR A 135 -1.82 -5.36 7.20
C THR A 135 -0.89 -5.44 8.40
N GLN A 136 -1.45 -5.76 9.55
CA GLN A 136 -0.77 -6.22 10.76
C GLN A 136 -1.23 -7.65 11.03
N TRP A 137 -0.39 -8.49 11.61
CA TRP A 137 -0.80 -9.80 12.10
C TRP A 137 -0.11 -10.09 13.43
N ASP A 138 -0.76 -10.89 14.26
CA ASP A 138 -0.19 -11.38 15.50
C ASP A 138 0.59 -12.69 15.24
N VAL A 139 1.67 -12.90 15.98
CA VAL A 139 2.49 -14.13 15.92
C VAL A 139 2.26 -14.97 17.16
#